data_AF-A0A845GHF0-F1
#
_entry.id   AF-A0A845GHF0-F1
#
_cell.length_a   1.000
_cell.length_b   1.000
_cell.length_c   1.000
_cell.angle_alpha   90.00
_cell.angle_beta   90.00
_cell.angle_gamma   90.00
#
_symmetry.space_group_name_H-M   'P 1'
#
loop_
_entity.id
_entity.type
_entity.pdbx_description
1 polymer ?
#
loop_
_entity_poly.entity_id
_entity_poly.type
_entity_poly.pdbx_seq_one_letter_code
_entity_poly.pdbx_strand_id
1 'polypeptide(L)' 'MTTTAKKIKLSPSQRRVLQNVSEGRSWDSHITGRSAYGGATATLNSLTKHGLLKNCQITDLGRVVLGALTPANGRA' A
#
# COMPACT_ATOMS: atom_id res chain seq x y z
N MET A 1 -4.15 -26.47 -3.90
CA MET A 1 -3.19 -25.58 -3.21
C MET A 1 -3.98 -24.52 -2.47
N THR A 2 -4.17 -24.68 -1.16
CA THR A 2 -4.93 -23.78 -0.29
C THR A 2 -3.97 -22.74 0.29
N THR A 3 -3.84 -21.58 -0.36
CA THR A 3 -2.97 -20.52 0.14
C THR A 3 -3.73 -19.70 1.18
N THR A 4 -3.45 -19.99 2.45
CA THR A 4 -3.84 -19.24 3.63
C THR A 4 -3.76 -17.74 3.37
N ALA A 5 -4.89 -17.04 3.46
CA ALA A 5 -4.97 -15.59 3.40
C ALA A 5 -4.17 -14.98 4.57
N LYS A 6 -2.86 -14.84 4.38
CA LYS A 6 -1.95 -14.23 5.36
C LYS A 6 -2.41 -12.79 5.51
N LYS A 7 -2.95 -12.41 6.68
CA LYS A 7 -3.27 -11.02 7.04
C LYS A 7 -2.06 -10.16 6.66
N ILE A 8 -2.15 -9.42 5.57
CA ILE A 8 -1.05 -8.62 5.05
C ILE A 8 -0.90 -7.44 6.01
N LYS A 9 0.04 -7.55 6.96
CA LYS A 9 0.43 -6.43 7.82
C LYS A 9 1.30 -5.50 6.98
N LEU A 10 0.74 -4.36 6.60
CA LEU A 10 1.49 -3.32 5.90
C LEU A 10 2.37 -2.55 6.88
N SER A 11 3.64 -2.36 6.52
CA SER A 11 4.52 -1.41 7.20
C SER A 11 4.01 0.04 7.01
N PRO A 12 4.39 0.99 7.88
CA PRO A 12 3.96 2.40 7.76
C PRO A 12 4.23 3.01 6.38
N SER A 13 5.39 2.73 5.80
CA SER A 13 5.78 3.18 4.45
C SER A 13 4.91 2.56 3.36
N GLN A 14 4.57 1.27 3.47
CA GLN A 14 3.68 0.58 2.53
C GLN A 14 2.26 1.14 2.57
N ARG A 15 1.77 1.42 3.78
CA ARG A 15 0.47 2.07 3.97
C ARG A 15 0.46 3.47 3.36
N ARG A 16 1.51 4.26 3.58
CA ARG A 16 1.64 5.63 3.02
C ARG A 16 1.64 5.60 1.50
N VAL A 17 2.41 4.71 0.88
CA VAL A 17 2.46 4.54 -0.58
C VAL A 17 1.09 4.14 -1.13
N LEU A 18 0.43 3.16 -0.53
CA LEU A 18 -0.93 2.75 -0.94
C LEU A 18 -1.94 3.88 -0.78
N GLN A 19 -1.85 4.65 0.30
CA GLN A 19 -2.72 5.80 0.52
C GLN A 19 -2.52 6.88 -0.56
N ASN A 20 -1.27 7.26 -0.84
CA ASN A 20 -0.94 8.22 -1.89
C ASN A 20 -1.53 7.80 -3.24
N VAL A 21 -1.30 6.53 -3.63
CA VAL A 21 -1.81 5.99 -4.89
C VAL A 21 -3.34 5.91 -4.90
N SER A 22 -3.97 5.60 -3.75
CA SER A 22 -5.43 5.59 -3.62
C SER A 22 -6.07 6.98 -3.77
N GLU A 23 -5.35 8.02 -3.35
CA GLU A 23 -5.74 9.43 -3.47
C GLU A 23 -5.40 10.01 -4.86
N GLY A 24 -4.86 9.21 -5.78
CA GLY A 24 -4.42 9.66 -7.11
C GLY A 24 -3.14 10.50 -7.09
N ARG A 25 -2.41 10.53 -5.97
CA ARG A 25 -1.09 11.17 -5.85
C ARG A 25 0.00 10.21 -6.32
N SER A 26 1.16 10.76 -6.68
CA SER A 26 2.35 9.95 -6.94
C SER A 26 2.73 9.15 -5.69
N TRP A 27 3.19 7.91 -5.87
CA TRP A 27 3.57 7.02 -4.78
C TRP A 27 4.67 7.61 -3.89
N ASP A 28 5.55 8.44 -4.45
CA ASP A 28 6.64 9.15 -3.79
C ASP A 28 6.21 10.47 -3.12
N SER A 29 4.93 10.86 -3.22
CA SER A 29 4.43 12.05 -2.51
C SER A 29 4.73 11.94 -1.01
N HIS A 30 5.28 13.00 -0.43
CA HIS A 30 5.76 13.05 0.97
C HIS A 30 6.98 12.18 1.29
N ILE A 31 7.67 11.61 0.31
CA ILE A 31 8.96 10.93 0.52
C ILE A 31 10.09 11.94 0.27
N THR A 32 10.78 12.32 1.34
CA THR A 32 11.92 13.24 1.28
C THR A 32 13.20 12.54 1.71
N GLY A 33 14.24 12.61 0.87
CA GLY A 33 15.57 12.04 1.14
C GLY A 33 15.90 10.77 0.35
N ARG A 34 17.18 10.63 -0.02
CA ARG A 34 17.66 9.57 -0.94
C ARG A 34 17.47 8.16 -0.36
N SER A 35 17.67 7.99 0.96
CA SER A 35 17.47 6.71 1.65
C SER A 35 16.00 6.31 1.75
N ALA A 36 15.09 7.29 1.87
CA ALA A 36 13.65 7.04 1.90
C ALA A 36 13.14 6.58 0.53
N TYR A 37 13.70 7.15 -0.55
CA TYR A 37 13.44 6.72 -1.93
C TYR A 37 13.84 5.26 -2.19
N GLY A 38 15.03 4.84 -1.73
CA GLY A 38 15.47 3.44 -1.87
C GLY A 38 14.54 2.45 -1.17
N GLY A 39 14.07 2.79 0.04
CA GLY A 39 13.07 2.00 0.76
C GLY A 39 11.70 1.99 0.08
N ALA A 40 11.30 3.09 -0.56
CA ALA A 40 10.04 3.20 -1.28
C ALA A 40 9.98 2.31 -2.53
N THR A 41 11.09 2.18 -3.26
CA THR A 41 11.17 1.27 -4.41
C THR A 41 11.03 -0.20 -3.98
N ALA A 42 11.68 -0.60 -2.89
CA ALA A 42 11.51 -1.94 -2.32
C ALA A 42 10.06 -2.18 -1.84
N THR A 43 9.44 -1.14 -1.30
CA THR A 43 8.03 -1.12 -0.87
C THR A 43 7.08 -1.35 -2.06
N LEU A 44 7.26 -0.63 -3.17
CA LEU A 44 6.47 -0.82 -4.39
C LEU A 44 6.59 -2.25 -4.94
N ASN A 45 7.79 -2.80 -4.96
CA ASN A 45 8.02 -4.16 -5.45
C ASN A 45 7.31 -5.19 -4.56
N SER A 46 7.38 -5.03 -3.23
CA SER A 46 6.64 -5.88 -2.29
C SER A 46 5.13 -5.77 -2.48
N LEU A 47 4.58 -4.56 -2.62
CA LEU A 47 3.15 -4.33 -2.86
C LEU A 47 2.66 -4.93 -4.18
N THR A 48 3.49 -4.84 -5.23
CA THR A 48 3.22 -5.45 -6.53
C THR A 48 3.23 -6.98 -6.46
N LYS A 49 4.20 -7.57 -5.73
CA LYS A 49 4.25 -9.02 -5.47
C LYS A 49 3.03 -9.53 -4.73
N HIS A 50 2.46 -8.72 -3.83
CA HIS A 50 1.21 -9.03 -3.12
C HIS A 50 -0.05 -8.78 -3.96
N GLY A 51 0.06 -8.25 -5.17
CA GLY A 51 -1.09 -7.93 -6.03
C GLY A 51 -1.91 -6.73 -5.55
N LEU A 52 -1.37 -5.91 -4.63
CA LEU A 52 -2.04 -4.71 -4.09
C LEU A 52 -1.84 -3.49 -5.00
N LEU A 53 -0.77 -3.50 -5.80
CA LEU A 53 -0.48 -2.51 -6.82
C LEU A 53 -0.28 -3.19 -8.18
N LYS A 54 -0.67 -2.51 -9.25
CA LYS A 54 -0.38 -2.87 -10.64
C LYS A 54 -0.11 -1.58 -11.42
N ASN A 55 1.03 -1.49 -12.10
CA ASN A 55 1.43 -0.28 -12.86
C ASN A 55 1.32 1.03 -12.05
N CYS A 56 1.79 1.01 -10.79
CA CYS A 56 1.67 2.16 -9.87
C CYS A 56 0.23 2.60 -9.57
N GLN A 57 -0.77 1.75 -9.86
CA GLN A 57 -2.18 1.96 -9.53
C GLN A 57 -2.62 0.96 -8.47
N ILE A 58 -3.52 1.39 -7.60
CA ILE A 58 -4.11 0.53 -6.57
C ILE A 58 -5.10 -0.47 -7.19
N THR A 59 -4.95 -1.75 -6.84
CA THR A 59 -5.88 -2.80 -7.25
C THR A 59 -7.07 -2.87 -6.30
N ASP A 60 -8.10 -3.63 -6.67
CA ASP A 60 -9.25 -3.90 -5.80
C ASP A 60 -8.81 -4.53 -4.46
N LEU A 61 -7.93 -5.53 -4.52
CA LEU A 61 -7.27 -6.13 -3.35
C LEU A 61 -6.53 -5.09 -2.50
N GLY A 62 -5.81 -4.16 -3.14
CA GLY A 62 -5.15 -3.04 -2.47
C GLY A 62 -6.12 -2.15 -1.70
N ARG A 63 -7.27 -1.84 -2.30
CA ARG A 63 -8.33 -1.04 -1.66
C ARG A 63 -8.96 -1.77 -0.49
N VAL A 64 -9.26 -3.07 -0.64
CA VAL A 64 -9.81 -3.89 0.45
C VAL A 64 -8.82 -3.97 1.62
N VAL A 65 -7.53 -4.17 1.35
CA VAL A 65 -6.51 -4.21 2.42
C VAL A 65 -6.34 -2.84 3.08
N LEU A 66 -6.31 -1.75 2.30
CA LEU A 66 -6.23 -0.39 2.83
C LEU A 66 -7.46 -0.04 3.68
N GLY A 67 -8.65 -0.43 3.23
CA GLY A 67 -9.91 -0.30 3.96
C GLY A 67 -9.95 -1.17 5.21
N ALA A 68 -9.44 -2.41 5.16
CA ALA A 68 -9.35 -3.27 6.34
C ALA A 68 -8.37 -2.73 7.41
N LEU A 69 -7.35 -1.97 6.99
CA LEU A 69 -6.39 -1.30 7.87
C LEU A 69 -6.88 0.06 8.39
N THR A 70 -7.89 0.61 7.74
CA THR A 70 -8.56 1.83 8.16
C THR A 70 -9.88 1.35 8.77
N PRO A 71 -9.92 0.94 10.06
CA PRO A 71 -11.19 0.64 10.68
C PRO A 71 -12.08 1.84 10.40
N ALA A 72 -13.22 1.60 9.74
CA ALA A 72 -14.21 2.61 9.48
C ALA A 72 -14.40 3.33 10.81
N ASN A 73 -13.87 4.54 10.90
CA ASN A 73 -13.99 5.34 12.10
C ASN A 73 -15.48 5.67 12.13
N GLY A 74 -16.21 4.90 12.93
CA GLY A 74 -17.64 5.02 13.10
C GLY A 74 -17.93 6.46 13.46
N ARG A 75 -18.51 7.18 12.50
CA ARG A 75 -19.37 8.30 12.83
C ARG A 75 -20.79 7.73 12.80
N ALA A 76 -21.23 7.33 13.98
CA ALA A 76 -22.64 7.26 14.31
C ALA A 76 -23.25 8.68 14.28
#